data_AF-A0A7R6VLL4-F1
#
_entry.id   AF-A0A7R6VLL4-F1
#
_cell.length_a   1.000
_cell.length_b   1.000
_cell.length_c   1.000
_cell.angle_alpha   90.00
_cell.angle_beta   90.00
_cell.angle_gamma   90.00
#
_symmetry.space_group_name_H-M   'P 1'
#
loop_
_entity.id
_entity.type
_entity.pdbx_description
1 polymer ?
#
loop_
_entity_poly.entity_id
_entity_poly.type
_entity_poly.pdbx_seq_one_letter_code
_entity_poly.pdbx_strand_id
1 'polypeptide(L)' 'MRLEKITAQALENVGYDRYLLSIAVAKRANELAVGKPPLIDIDVKKYKYTDIALMEIAEGKIAIEVNKKS' A
#
# COMPACT_ATOMS: atom_id res chain seq x y z
N MET A 1 7.41 6.68 12.06
CA MET A 1 7.83 5.73 11.00
C MET A 1 8.68 6.46 9.98
N ARG A 2 9.69 5.82 9.37
CA ARG A 2 10.45 6.43 8.25
C ARG A 2 9.82 6.01 6.94
N LEU A 3 9.31 6.98 6.18
CA LEU A 3 8.53 6.74 4.96
C LEU A 3 9.34 5.97 3.90
N GLU A 4 10.62 6.29 3.75
CA GLU A 4 11.54 5.60 2.82
C GLU A 4 11.64 4.09 3.10
N LYS A 5 11.65 3.69 4.37
CA LYS A 5 11.69 2.27 4.78
C LYS A 5 10.37 1.56 4.43
N ILE A 6 9.24 2.24 4.62
CA ILE A 6 7.93 1.70 4.27
C ILE A 6 7.84 1.53 2.75
N THR A 7 8.28 2.53 1.98
CA THR A 7 8.28 2.47 0.51
C THR A 7 9.14 1.30 0.02
N ALA A 8 10.33 1.10 0.59
CA ALA A 8 11.20 -0.01 0.23
C ALA A 8 10.54 -1.38 0.51
N GLN A 9 9.90 -1.53 1.67
CA GLN A 9 9.20 -2.78 2.04
C GLN A 9 7.97 -3.04 1.14
N ALA A 10 7.19 -1.99 0.85
CA ALA A 10 6.05 -2.10 -0.05
C ALA A 10 6.48 -2.48 -1.47
N LEU A 11 7.61 -1.94 -1.93
CA LEU A 11 8.18 -2.25 -3.24
C LEU A 11 8.64 -3.72 -3.34
N GLU A 12 9.23 -4.26 -2.28
CA GLU A 12 9.58 -5.69 -2.20
C GLU A 12 8.33 -6.58 -2.32
N ASN A 13 7.24 -6.22 -1.63
CA ASN A 13 5.98 -6.97 -1.64
C ASN A 13 5.28 -6.96 -3.01
N VAL A 14 5.65 -6.05 -3.91
CA VAL A 14 5.18 -6.04 -5.31
C VAL A 14 6.24 -6.48 -6.31
N GLY A 15 7.26 -7.21 -5.87
CA GLY A 15 8.30 -7.75 -6.74
C GLY A 15 9.16 -6.68 -7.42
N TYR A 16 9.35 -5.55 -6.75
CA TYR A 16 10.08 -4.37 -7.24
C TYR A 16 9.49 -3.67 -8.47
N ASP A 17 8.22 -3.95 -8.79
CA ASP A 17 7.49 -3.22 -9.84
C ASP A 17 6.90 -1.91 -9.30
N ARG A 18 7.57 -0.80 -9.63
CA ARG A 18 7.15 0.55 -9.22
C ARG A 18 5.82 0.98 -9.83
N TYR A 19 5.49 0.50 -11.03
CA TYR A 19 4.23 0.83 -11.69
C TYR A 19 3.08 0.12 -10.99
N LEU A 20 3.27 -1.16 -10.70
CA LEU A 20 2.33 -1.95 -9.92
C LEU A 20 2.12 -1.38 -8.52
N LEU A 21 3.20 -0.97 -7.83
CA LEU A 21 3.11 -0.29 -6.54
C LEU A 21 2.22 0.96 -6.62
N SER A 22 2.44 1.79 -7.65
CA SER A 22 1.71 3.04 -7.85
C SER A 22 0.22 2.79 -8.07
N ILE A 23 -0.13 1.79 -8.88
CA ILE A 23 -1.52 1.37 -9.11
C ILE A 23 -2.16 0.85 -7.82
N ALA A 24 -1.46 -0.02 -7.09
CA ALA A 24 -1.99 -0.62 -5.87
C ALA A 24 -2.25 0.42 -4.79
N VAL A 25 -1.32 1.36 -4.59
CA VAL A 25 -1.49 2.49 -3.66
C VAL A 25 -2.68 3.34 -4.07
N ALA A 26 -2.80 3.72 -5.35
CA ALA A 26 -3.91 4.55 -5.83
C ALA A 26 -5.27 3.84 -5.65
N LYS A 27 -5.34 2.56 -6.04
CA LYS A 27 -6.55 1.74 -5.88
C LYS A 27 -6.97 1.68 -4.42
N ARG A 28 -6.04 1.37 -3.52
CA ARG A 28 -6.35 1.24 -2.09
C ARG A 28 -6.68 2.59 -1.44
N ALA A 29 -5.99 3.66 -1.80
CA ALA A 29 -6.31 5.00 -1.30
C ALA A 29 -7.75 5.42 -1.67
N ASN A 30 -8.21 5.07 -2.88
CA ASN A 30 -9.61 5.29 -3.29
C ASN A 30 -10.59 4.47 -2.44
N GLU A 31 -10.26 3.24 -2.09
CA GLU A 31 -11.10 2.43 -1.19
C GLU A 31 -11.25 3.05 0.20
N LEU A 32 -10.16 3.58 0.76
CA LEU A 32 -10.18 4.29 2.03
C LEU A 32 -11.00 5.59 1.92
N ALA A 33 -10.88 6.30 0.79
CA ALA A 33 -11.64 7.53 0.54
C ALA A 33 -13.15 7.31 0.47
N VAL A 34 -13.61 6.13 0.02
CA VAL A 34 -15.04 5.76 0.02
C VAL A 34 -15.50 5.12 1.33
N GLY A 35 -14.65 5.15 2.36
CA GLY A 35 -15.01 4.73 3.72
C GLY A 35 -14.73 3.26 4.04
N LYS A 36 -13.95 2.53 3.22
CA LYS A 36 -13.46 1.22 3.65
C LYS A 36 -12.54 1.38 4.87
N PRO A 37 -12.62 0.47 5.85
CA PRO A 37 -11.74 0.52 7.01
C PRO A 37 -10.29 0.19 6.62
N PRO A 38 -9.30 0.75 7.35
CA PRO A 38 -7.91 0.33 7.23
C PRO A 38 -7.73 -1.10 7.74
N LEU A 39 -6.73 -1.80 7.21
CA LEU A 39 -6.34 -3.17 7.57
C LEU A 39 -5.27 -3.20 8.67
N ILE A 40 -4.81 -2.02 9.08
CA ILE A 40 -3.80 -1.80 10.11
C ILE A 40 -4.38 -0.85 11.17
N ASP A 41 -3.88 -0.94 12.40
CA ASP A 41 -4.34 -0.08 13.49
C ASP A 41 -3.75 1.33 13.31
N ILE A 42 -4.49 2.20 12.62
CA ILE A 42 -4.07 3.56 12.28
C ILE A 42 -5.23 4.55 12.33
N ASP A 43 -4.94 5.74 12.85
CA ASP A 43 -5.88 6.85 12.84
C ASP A 43 -5.96 7.45 11.43
N VAL A 44 -7.01 7.10 10.70
CA VAL A 44 -7.25 7.56 9.31
C VAL A 44 -7.39 9.08 9.19
N LYS A 45 -7.63 9.81 10.29
CA LYS A 45 -7.71 11.28 10.28
C LYS A 45 -6.34 11.94 10.36
N LYS A 46 -5.31 11.20 10.79
CA LYS A 46 -3.94 11.72 10.97
C LYS A 46 -3.04 11.49 9.76
N TYR A 47 -3.39 10.54 8.89
CA TYR A 47 -2.55 10.13 7.77
C TYR A 47 -3.30 10.27 6.45
N LYS A 48 -2.57 10.52 5.35
CA LYS A 48 -3.15 10.48 4.02
C LYS A 48 -3.50 9.05 3.66
N TYR A 49 -4.59 8.85 2.92
CA TYR A 49 -4.97 7.52 2.43
C TYR A 49 -3.88 6.83 1.61
N THR A 50 -3.07 7.59 0.89
CA THR A 50 -1.89 7.06 0.17
C THR A 50 -0.83 6.52 1.11
N ASP A 51 -0.61 7.16 2.26
CA ASP A 51 0.37 6.72 3.25
C ASP A 51 -0.13 5.45 3.95
N ILE A 52 -1.42 5.42 4.29
CA ILE A 52 -2.08 4.24 4.88
C ILE A 52 -2.02 3.05 3.92
N ALA A 53 -2.39 3.26 2.65
CA ALA A 53 -2.31 2.24 1.62
C ALA A 53 -0.88 1.71 1.46
N LEU A 54 0.13 2.59 1.48
CA LEU A 54 1.53 2.17 1.41
C LEU A 54 1.96 1.33 2.62
N MET A 55 1.49 1.69 3.83
CA MET A 55 1.75 0.91 5.05
C MET A 55 1.07 -0.46 5.00
N GLU A 56 -0.18 -0.54 4.55
CA GLU A 56 -0.90 -1.81 4.40
C GLU A 56 -0.22 -2.75 3.39
N ILE A 57 0.29 -2.20 2.28
CA ILE A 57 1.08 -2.97 1.30
C ILE A 57 2.40 -3.41 1.92
N ALA A 58 3.10 -2.54 2.65
CA ALA A 58 4.35 -2.88 3.33
C ALA A 58 4.19 -3.97 4.40
N GLU A 59 3.08 -3.98 5.13
CA GLU A 59 2.75 -5.03 6.10
C GLU A 59 2.20 -6.32 5.45
N GLY A 60 2.11 -6.36 4.12
CA GLY A 60 1.62 -7.54 3.40
C GLY A 60 0.11 -7.80 3.60
N LYS A 61 -0.65 -6.80 4.07
CA LYS A 61 -2.11 -6.92 4.27
C LYS A 61 -2.88 -6.92 2.95
N ILE A 62 -2.24 -6.46 1.88
CA ILE A 62 -2.81 -6.42 0.53
C ILE A 62 -2.05 -7.40 -0.35
N ALA A 63 -2.73 -8.46 -0.77
CA ALA A 63 -2.21 -9.39 -1.76
C ALA A 63 -2.27 -8.73 -3.15
N ILE A 64 -1.10 -8.59 -3.78
CA ILE A 64 -0.97 -8.09 -5.15
C ILE A 64 -0.44 -9.23 -5.99
N GLU A 65 -1.24 -9.71 -6.93
CA GLU A 65 -0.83 -10.75 -7.86
C GLU A 65 0.18 -10.19 -8.86
N VAL A 66 1.47 -10.34 -8.54
CA VAL A 66 2.56 -10.18 -9.50
C VAL A 66 2.55 -11.38 -10.45
N ASN A 67 1.86 -11.25 -11.58
CA ASN A 67 2.05 -12.18 -12.69
C ASN A 67 3.47 -12.00 -13.24
N LYS A 68 4.43 -12.72 -12.65
CA LYS A 68 5.75 -12.93 -13.25
C LYS A 68 5.51 -13.76 -14.51
N LYS A 69 5.41 -13.10 -15.67
CA LYS A 69 5.62 -13.78 -16.94
C LYS A 69 7.07 -14.28 -16.93
N SER A 70 7.24 -15.57 -16.69
CA SER A 70 8.46 -16.33 -16.95
C SER A 70 8.83 -16.29 -18.42
#